data_AF-A0A9E4ZS34-F1
#
_entry.id   AF-A0A9E4ZS34-F1
#
_cell.length_a   1.000
_cell.length_b   1.000
_cell.length_c   1.000
_cell.angle_alpha   90.00
_cell.angle_beta   90.00
_cell.angle_gamma   90.00
#
_symmetry.space_group_name_H-M   'P 1'
#
loop_
_entity.id
_entity.type
_entity.pdbx_description
1 polymer ?
#
loop_
_entity_poly.entity_id
_entity_poly.type
_entity_poly.pdbx_seq_one_letter_code
_entity_poly.pdbx_strand_id
1 'polypeptide(L)'
;MAGRLDLFLLLYTGLVELGGLWLYLLGEKRATTYLAVNILVYLLLYSILKPIPSTLARGRLLTIILFTVFMAIVAYRVYEVLSP
;
A
#
# COMPACT_ATOMS: atom_id res chain seq x y z
N MET A 1 -3.84 -20.47 11.61
CA MET A 1 -3.51 -19.01 11.52
C MET A 1 -2.26 -18.75 10.67
N ALA A 2 -1.22 -19.59 10.71
CA ALA A 2 -0.01 -19.47 9.87
C ALA A 2 -0.30 -19.32 8.36
N GLY A 3 -1.10 -20.21 7.77
CA GLY A 3 -1.32 -20.19 6.30
C GLY A 3 -2.00 -18.94 5.73
N ARG A 4 -2.74 -18.15 6.52
CA ARG A 4 -3.31 -16.87 6.04
C ARG A 4 -2.27 -15.74 6.07
N LEU A 5 -1.38 -15.75 7.05
CA LEU A 5 -0.27 -14.81 7.13
C LEU A 5 0.73 -15.09 6.00
N ASP A 6 1.06 -16.35 5.76
CA ASP A 6 2.00 -16.75 4.70
C ASP A 6 1.45 -16.37 3.32
N LEU A 7 0.15 -16.63 3.08
CA LEU A 7 -0.53 -16.21 1.85
C LEU A 7 -0.55 -14.69 1.69
N PHE A 8 -0.81 -13.95 2.79
CA PHE A 8 -0.77 -12.50 2.78
C PHE A 8 0.61 -11.97 2.41
N LEU A 9 1.67 -12.51 3.02
CA LEU A 9 3.05 -12.10 2.75
C LEU A 9 3.44 -12.40 1.30
N LEU A 10 3.11 -13.60 0.80
CA LEU A 10 3.42 -14.00 -0.56
C LEU A 10 2.74 -13.10 -1.59
N LEU A 11 1.44 -12.84 -1.43
CA LEU A 11 0.70 -11.95 -2.32
C LEU A 11 1.16 -10.50 -2.20
N TYR A 12 1.46 -10.04 -0.99
CA TYR A 12 1.96 -8.69 -0.73
C TYR A 12 3.30 -8.46 -1.43
N THR A 13 4.27 -9.34 -1.19
CA THR A 13 5.58 -9.24 -1.84
C THR A 13 5.44 -9.34 -3.36
N GLY A 14 4.67 -10.30 -3.88
CA GLY A 14 4.45 -10.45 -5.31
C GLY A 14 3.84 -9.20 -5.98
N LEU A 15 2.81 -8.61 -5.37
CA LEU A 15 2.16 -7.41 -5.89
C LEU A 15 3.03 -6.15 -5.77
N VAL A 16 3.82 -6.02 -4.69
CA VAL A 16 4.76 -4.91 -4.54
C VAL A 16 5.86 -4.97 -5.58
N GLU A 17 6.45 -6.14 -5.80
CA GLU A 17 7.50 -6.35 -6.83
C GLU A 17 6.94 -6.09 -8.24
N LEU A 18 5.77 -6.64 -8.57
CA LEU A 18 5.12 -6.40 -9.85
C LEU A 18 4.77 -4.92 -10.05
N GLY A 19 4.24 -4.26 -9.02
CA GLY A 19 3.94 -2.84 -9.06
C GLY A 19 5.20 -1.99 -9.21
N GLY A 20 6.29 -2.35 -8.53
CA GLY A 20 7.58 -1.69 -8.64
C GLY A 20 8.20 -1.85 -10.03
N LEU A 21 8.19 -3.06 -10.58
CA LEU A 21 8.64 -3.34 -11.95
C LEU A 21 7.82 -2.54 -12.96
N TRP A 22 6.50 -2.47 -12.80
CA TRP A 22 5.63 -1.70 -13.68
C TRP A 22 5.95 -0.20 -13.64
N LEU A 23 6.10 0.37 -12.45
CA LEU A 23 6.50 1.77 -12.29
C LEU A 23 7.88 2.06 -12.89
N TYR A 24 8.82 1.13 -12.73
CA TYR A 24 10.15 1.23 -13.33
C TYR A 24 10.07 1.23 -14.86
N LEU A 25 9.27 0.34 -15.45
CA LEU A 25 9.05 0.29 -16.91
C LEU A 25 8.38 1.55 -17.46
N LEU A 26 7.51 2.19 -16.67
CA LEU A 26 6.92 3.49 -17.00
C LEU A 26 7.90 4.66 -16.85
N GLY A 27 9.12 4.42 -16.37
CA GLY A 27 10.13 5.44 -16.14
C GLY A 27 9.85 6.34 -14.94
N GLU A 28 9.01 5.90 -14.01
CA GLU A 28 8.69 6.68 -12.81
C GLU A 28 9.91 6.78 -11.90
N LYS A 29 10.31 8.01 -11.57
CA LYS A 29 11.51 8.29 -10.76
C LYS A 29 11.16 8.69 -9.32
N ARG A 30 9.92 9.06 -9.07
CA ARG A 30 9.52 9.66 -7.80
C ARG A 30 9.25 8.57 -6.77
N ALA A 31 10.07 8.51 -5.72
CA ALA A 31 9.93 7.55 -4.63
C ALA A 31 8.53 7.57 -3.96
N THR A 32 7.86 8.73 -3.92
CA THR A 32 6.52 8.87 -3.34
C THR A 32 5.46 8.07 -4.10
N THR A 33 5.63 7.86 -5.42
CA THR A 33 4.71 7.04 -6.22
C THR A 33 4.87 5.55 -5.90
N TYR A 34 6.11 5.07 -5.77
CA TYR A 34 6.39 3.71 -5.31
C TYR A 34 5.84 3.45 -3.90
N LEU A 35 6.02 4.41 -2.99
CA LEU A 35 5.48 4.34 -1.65
C LEU A 35 3.94 4.28 -1.66
N ALA A 36 3.28 5.08 -2.49
CA ALA A 36 1.82 5.08 -2.61
C ALA A 36 1.29 3.72 -3.11
N VAL A 37 1.90 3.14 -4.14
CA VAL A 37 1.53 1.81 -4.65
C VAL A 37 1.74 0.74 -3.58
N ASN A 38 2.85 0.80 -2.85
CA ASN A 38 3.13 -0.16 -1.78
C ASN A 38 2.08 -0.09 -0.65
N ILE A 39 1.74 1.12 -0.20
CA ILE A 39 0.68 1.33 0.79
C ILE A 39 -0.68 0.83 0.27
N LEU A 40 -1.01 1.11 -1.00
CA LEU A 40 -2.26 0.67 -1.61
C LEU A 40 -2.37 -0.86 -1.62
N VAL A 41 -1.31 -1.57 -2.02
CA VAL A 41 -1.25 -3.03 -2.01
C VAL A 41 -1.45 -3.58 -0.61
N TYR A 42 -0.79 -3.00 0.40
CA TYR A 42 -1.00 -3.38 1.80
C TYR A 42 -2.47 -3.20 2.21
N LEU A 43 -3.07 -2.04 1.96
CA LEU A 43 -4.45 -1.72 2.37
C LEU A 43 -5.48 -2.64 1.70
N LEU A 44 -5.29 -2.96 0.41
CA LEU A 44 -6.15 -3.88 -0.33
C LEU A 44 -6.08 -5.30 0.24
N LEU A 45 -4.87 -5.85 0.35
CA LEU A 45 -4.68 -7.21 0.88
C LEU A 45 -5.14 -7.32 2.33
N TYR A 46 -4.91 -6.29 3.14
CA TYR A 46 -5.34 -6.26 4.54
C TYR A 46 -6.87 -6.30 4.62
N SER A 47 -7.55 -5.59 3.72
CA SER A 47 -9.02 -5.57 3.66
C SER A 47 -9.61 -6.91 3.22
N ILE A 48 -8.96 -7.61 2.28
CA ILE A 48 -9.42 -8.89 1.72
C ILE A 48 -9.13 -10.05 2.68
N LEU A 49 -7.87 -10.21 3.08
CA LEU A 49 -7.40 -11.41 3.81
C LEU A 49 -7.54 -11.28 5.32
N LYS A 50 -7.58 -10.04 5.84
CA LYS A 50 -7.65 -9.71 7.28
C LYS A 50 -6.72 -10.62 8.11
N PRO A 51 -5.41 -10.64 7.80
CA PRO A 51 -4.47 -11.57 8.43
C PRO A 51 -4.30 -11.29 9.93
N ILE A 52 -4.54 -10.05 10.37
CA ILE A 52 -4.47 -9.63 11.76
C ILE A 52 -5.89 -9.52 12.32
N PRO A 53 -6.22 -10.20 13.45
CA PRO A 53 -7.48 -10.04 14.14
C PRO A 53 -7.78 -8.56 14.45
N SER A 54 -8.99 -8.10 14.16
CA SER A 54 -9.45 -6.72 14.42
C SER A 54 -9.41 -6.32 15.90
N THR A 55 -9.24 -7.29 16.81
CA THR A 55 -9.06 -7.11 18.25
C THR A 55 -7.68 -6.57 18.63
N LEU A 56 -6.68 -6.66 17.74
CA LEU A 56 -5.35 -6.10 17.96
C LEU A 56 -5.32 -4.62 17.53
N ALA A 57 -5.38 -3.72 18.51
CA ALA A 57 -5.34 -2.26 18.32
C ALA A 57 -4.16 -1.80 17.43
N ARG A 58 -3.03 -2.53 17.47
CA ARG A 58 -1.84 -2.25 16.66
C ARG A 58 -2.09 -2.35 15.15
N GLY A 59 -2.83 -3.36 14.69
CA GLY A 59 -3.16 -3.53 13.27
C GLY A 59 -4.03 -2.39 12.76
N ARG A 60 -5.03 -1.99 13.57
CA ARG A 60 -5.91 -0.84 13.26
C ARG A 60 -5.13 0.47 13.20
N LEU A 61 -4.23 0.71 14.16
CA LEU A 61 -3.42 1.92 14.20
C LEU A 61 -2.47 2.03 13.00
N LEU A 62 -1.83 0.92 12.61
CA LEU A 62 -1.00 0.86 11.41
C LEU A 62 -1.81 1.18 10.14
N THR A 63 -2.99 0.58 9.97
CA THR A 63 -3.87 0.85 8.83
C THR A 63 -4.28 2.32 8.77
N ILE A 64 -4.60 2.95 9.92
CA ILE A 64 -4.95 4.37 9.98
C ILE A 64 -3.77 5.24 9.55
N ILE A 65 -2.57 4.99 10.09
CA ILE A 65 -1.37 5.77 9.75
C ILE A 65 -1.08 5.66 8.25
N LEU A 66 -1.07 4.43 7.72
CA LEU A 66 -0.80 4.18 6.31
C LEU A 66 -1.85 4.83 5.41
N PHE A 67 -3.13 4.76 5.78
CA PHE A 67 -4.21 5.39 5.04
C PHE A 67 -4.06 6.92 5.02
N THR A 68 -3.72 7.54 6.15
CA THR A 68 -3.47 8.99 6.22
C THR A 68 -2.31 9.40 5.33
N VAL A 69 -1.19 8.68 5.38
CA VAL A 69 -0.03 8.94 4.52
C VAL A 69 -0.39 8.79 3.04
N PHE A 70 -1.12 7.73 2.69
CA PHE A 70 -1.58 7.50 1.33
C PHE A 70 -2.46 8.65 0.83
N MET A 71 -3.45 9.07 1.62
CA MET A 71 -4.32 10.20 1.29
C MET A 71 -3.53 11.49 1.10
N ALA A 72 -2.54 11.77 1.95
CA ALA A 72 -1.70 12.96 1.80
C ALA A 72 -0.90 12.95 0.49
N ILE A 73 -0.30 11.80 0.12
CA ILE A 73 0.43 11.65 -1.14
C ILE A 73 -0.51 11.86 -2.33
N VAL A 74 -1.68 11.22 -2.33
CA VAL A 74 -2.67 11.33 -3.41
C VAL A 74 -3.19 12.76 -3.52
N ALA A 75 -3.53 13.41 -2.40
CA ALA A 75 -4.01 14.79 -2.39
C ALA A 75 -2.97 15.76 -2.95
N TYR A 76 -1.69 15.61 -2.56
CA TYR A 76 -0.60 16.40 -3.11
C TYR A 76 -0.48 16.23 -4.63
N ARG A 77 -0.61 15.00 -5.14
CA ARG A 77 -0.57 14.71 -6.57
C ARG A 77 -1.75 15.31 -7.33
N VAL A 78 -2.95 15.20 -6.79
CA VAL A 78 -4.14 15.80 -7.39
C VAL A 78 -3.98 17.32 -7.45
N TYR A 79 -3.44 17.94 -6.40
CA TYR A 79 -3.12 19.37 -6.39
C TYR A 79 -2.09 19.75 -7.47
N GLU A 80 -0.99 19.01 -7.58
CA GLU A 80 0.05 19.23 -8.61
C GLU A 80 -0.52 19.14 -10.05
N VAL A 81 -1.48 18.24 -10.28
CA VAL A 81 -2.11 18.09 -11.60
C VAL A 81 -3.12 19.21 -11.89
N LEU A 82 -3.86 19.67 -10.87
CA LEU A 82 -4.89 20.70 -11.03
C LEU A 82 -4.32 22.13 -11.03
N SER A 83 -3.16 22.34 -10.41
CA SER A 83 -2.50 23.64 -10.29
C SER A 83 -1.03 23.50 -10.74
N PRO A 84 -0.77 23.42 -12.06
CA PRO A 84 0.58 23.26 -12.61
C PRO A 84 1.50 24.46 -12.34
#